data_AF-A0A9Q1BJV1-F1
#
_entry.id   AF-A0A9Q1BJV1-F1
#
_cell.length_a   1.000
_cell.length_b   1.000
_cell.length_c   1.000
_cell.angle_alpha   90.00
_cell.angle_beta   90.00
_cell.angle_gamma   90.00
#
_symmetry.space_group_name_H-M   'P 1'
#
loop_
_entity.id
_entity.type
_entity.pdbx_description
1 polymer ?
#
loop_
_entity_poly.entity_id
_entity_poly.type
_entity_poly.pdbx_seq_one_letter_code
_entity_poly.pdbx_strand_id
1 'polypeptide(L)'
;MAYTDNLCSFRCLAHHLKSDGDVSEETSMTLYRKYQTAVGKDIQPANFEGVSLLELGIIEKILKCNIYVYELKLDLESGQTSQDRESTMAELLRRSPCRYPDTIYLNYFEGHFSYTQRLDK
;
A
#
# COMPACT_ATOMS: atom_id res chain seq x y z
N MET A 1 -6.24 -10.26 12.99
CA MET A 1 -5.56 -9.31 13.90
C MET A 1 -5.15 -8.12 13.07
N ALA A 2 -5.52 -6.90 13.48
CA ALA A 2 -4.97 -5.69 12.86
C ALA A 2 -3.50 -5.58 13.28
N TYR A 3 -2.59 -5.49 12.32
CA TYR A 3 -1.17 -5.26 12.61
C TYR A 3 -1.03 -3.83 13.15
N THR A 4 -0.43 -3.67 14.33
CA THR A 4 -0.28 -2.36 15.02
C THR A 4 1.03 -1.65 14.69
N ASP A 5 1.84 -2.20 13.78
CA ASP A 5 3.09 -1.61 13.33
C ASP A 5 2.94 -1.02 11.92
N ASN A 6 3.73 0.02 11.63
CA ASN A 6 3.62 0.75 10.36
C ASN A 6 4.32 0.03 9.18
N LEU A 7 4.49 -1.29 9.28
CA LEU A 7 5.07 -2.14 8.24
C LEU A 7 4.03 -2.64 7.21
N CYS A 8 2.79 -2.14 7.28
CA CYS A 8 1.68 -2.55 6.42
C CYS A 8 2.00 -2.50 4.92
N SER A 9 2.70 -1.46 4.45
CA SER A 9 3.15 -1.34 3.06
C SER A 9 4.09 -2.48 2.66
N PHE A 10 5.06 -2.88 3.49
CA PHE A 10 5.95 -4.00 3.18
C PHE A 10 5.24 -5.34 3.16
N ARG A 11 4.24 -5.54 4.01
CA ARG A 11 3.40 -6.75 3.98
C ARG A 11 2.56 -6.82 2.71
N CYS A 12 1.95 -5.71 2.31
CA CYS A 12 1.20 -5.61 1.05
C CYS A 12 2.09 -5.99 -0.15
N LEU A 13 3.33 -5.50 -0.16
CA LEU A 13 4.30 -5.78 -1.21
C LEU A 13 4.78 -7.23 -1.19
N ALA A 14 5.05 -7.77 -0.01
CA ALA A 14 5.48 -9.16 0.14
C ALA A 14 4.37 -10.13 -0.32
N HIS A 15 3.10 -9.78 -0.12
CA HIS A 15 1.95 -10.51 -0.65
C HIS A 15 1.88 -10.44 -2.18
N HIS A 16 2.13 -9.28 -2.78
CA HIS A 16 2.16 -9.18 -4.24
C HIS A 16 3.26 -10.06 -4.88
N LEU A 17 4.43 -10.12 -4.24
CA LEU A 17 5.57 -10.91 -4.73
C LEU A 17 5.38 -12.42 -4.58
N LYS A 18 4.56 -12.87 -3.61
CA LYS A 18 4.25 -14.29 -3.39
C LYS A 18 2.81 -14.55 -3.82
N SER A 19 2.61 -14.69 -5.12
CA SER A 19 1.29 -14.80 -5.74
C SER A 19 0.43 -15.98 -5.25
N ASP A 20 0.99 -16.97 -4.54
CA ASP A 20 0.28 -18.18 -4.05
C ASP A 20 0.82 -18.72 -2.69
N GLY A 21 1.48 -17.89 -1.86
CA GLY A 21 2.17 -18.39 -0.67
C GLY A 21 1.97 -17.56 0.60
N ASP A 22 2.11 -18.22 1.74
CA ASP A 22 2.09 -17.56 3.05
C ASP A 22 3.23 -16.53 3.13
N VAL A 23 2.88 -15.29 3.41
CA VAL A 23 3.84 -14.18 3.44
C VAL A 23 4.57 -14.22 4.77
N SER A 24 5.77 -14.82 4.76
CA SER A 24 6.60 -14.84 5.96
C SER A 24 6.95 -13.41 6.40
N GLU A 25 6.96 -13.19 7.72
CA GLU A 25 7.43 -11.95 8.34
C GLU A 25 8.85 -11.58 7.86
N GLU A 26 9.69 -12.59 7.62
CA GLU A 26 11.03 -12.45 7.04
C GLU A 26 11.04 -11.76 5.66
N THR A 27 10.04 -12.02 4.81
CA THR A 27 9.95 -11.38 3.48
C THR A 27 9.68 -9.89 3.65
N SER A 28 8.73 -9.54 4.53
CA SER A 28 8.37 -8.15 4.82
C SER A 28 9.55 -7.39 5.46
N MET A 29 10.26 -8.03 6.38
CA MET A 29 11.46 -7.47 7.02
C MET A 29 12.63 -7.32 6.04
N THR A 30 12.77 -8.22 5.08
CA THR A 30 13.77 -8.07 4.00
C THR A 30 13.47 -6.86 3.13
N LEU A 31 12.20 -6.61 2.79
CA LEU A 31 11.79 -5.41 2.06
C LEU A 31 12.03 -4.14 2.88
N TYR A 32 11.73 -4.17 4.18
CA TYR A 32 12.01 -3.07 5.10
C TYR A 32 13.51 -2.71 5.13
N ARG A 33 14.39 -3.71 5.27
CA ARG A 33 15.85 -3.50 5.26
C ARG A 33 16.36 -2.92 3.93
N LYS A 34 15.81 -3.38 2.80
CA LYS A 34 16.13 -2.80 1.49
C LYS A 34 15.69 -1.33 1.41
N TYR A 35 14.52 -1.01 1.95
CA TYR A 35 14.03 0.36 2.04
C TYR A 35 14.94 1.23 2.90
N GLN A 36 15.28 0.80 4.12
CA GLN A 36 16.20 1.49 5.03
C GLN A 36 17.54 1.81 4.35
N THR A 37 18.10 0.82 3.66
CA THR A 37 19.33 0.97 2.87
C THR A 37 19.17 2.04 1.79
N ALA A 38 18.06 2.05 1.07
CA ALA A 38 17.80 2.98 -0.02
C ALA A 38 17.53 4.42 0.46
N VAL A 39 16.95 4.61 1.64
CA VAL A 39 16.75 5.94 2.26
C VAL A 39 17.97 6.42 3.05
N GLY A 40 18.97 5.56 3.25
CA GLY A 40 20.16 5.87 4.06
C GLY A 40 19.85 6.10 5.54
N LYS A 41 18.79 5.46 6.07
CA LYS A 41 18.36 5.60 7.47
C LYS A 41 18.30 4.24 8.14
N ASP A 42 18.96 4.10 9.28
CA ASP A 42 18.79 2.96 10.18
C ASP A 42 17.74 3.31 11.24
N ILE A 43 16.52 2.84 11.01
CA ILE A 43 15.36 3.11 11.87
C ILE A 43 14.94 1.81 12.53
N GLN A 44 14.81 1.77 13.85
CA GLN A 44 14.26 0.57 14.48
C GLN A 44 12.79 0.39 14.09
N PRO A 45 12.29 -0.83 13.81
CA PRO A 45 10.90 -1.06 13.42
C PRO A 45 9.87 -0.42 14.36
N ALA A 46 10.15 -0.42 15.67
CA ALA A 46 9.29 0.18 16.70
C ALA A 46 9.15 1.71 16.57
N ASN A 47 10.11 2.37 15.91
CA ASN A 47 10.12 3.82 15.69
C ASN A 47 9.78 4.17 14.23
N PHE A 48 9.36 3.18 13.43
CA PHE A 48 9.04 3.41 12.04
C PHE A 48 7.63 4.01 11.91
N GLU A 49 7.53 5.18 11.28
CA GLU A 49 6.27 5.92 11.12
C GLU A 49 5.48 5.50 9.86
N GLY A 50 6.01 4.56 9.08
CA GLY A 50 5.42 4.13 7.82
C GLY A 50 6.12 4.74 6.62
N VAL A 51 5.52 4.51 5.45
CA VAL A 51 6.04 4.98 4.16
C VAL A 51 5.13 6.10 3.67
N SER A 52 5.66 7.28 3.38
CA SER A 52 4.87 8.34 2.76
C SER A 52 4.60 8.07 1.27
N LEU A 53 3.61 8.75 0.69
CA LEU A 53 3.32 8.65 -0.75
C LEU A 53 4.51 9.02 -1.65
N LEU A 54 5.38 9.93 -1.17
CA LEU A 54 6.60 10.33 -1.87
C LEU A 54 7.65 9.20 -1.85
N GLU A 55 7.77 8.52 -0.71
CA GLU A 55 8.72 7.42 -0.51
C GLU A 55 8.32 6.15 -1.28
N LEU A 56 7.08 6.02 -1.74
CA LEU A 56 6.66 4.93 -2.64
C LEU A 56 7.52 4.85 -3.91
N GLY A 57 8.06 5.98 -4.40
CA GLY A 57 8.99 5.98 -5.54
C GLY A 57 10.30 5.22 -5.29
N ILE A 58 10.72 5.13 -4.03
CA ILE A 58 11.90 4.36 -3.62
C ILE A 58 11.58 2.87 -3.66
N ILE A 59 10.40 2.50 -3.17
CA ILE A 59 9.91 1.13 -3.19
C ILE A 59 9.74 0.62 -4.62
N GLU A 60 9.16 1.43 -5.51
CA GLU A 60 9.03 1.11 -6.94
C GLU A 60 10.38 0.74 -7.58
N LYS A 61 11.46 1.45 -7.20
CA LYS A 61 12.82 1.16 -7.69
C LYS A 61 13.41 -0.13 -7.13
N ILE A 62 13.16 -0.43 -5.85
CA ILE A 62 13.61 -1.66 -5.18
C ILE A 62 12.97 -2.89 -5.81
N LEU A 63 11.67 -2.79 -6.11
CA LEU A 63 10.86 -3.91 -6.58
C LEU A 63 10.74 -4.01 -8.10
N LYS A 64 11.12 -2.94 -8.82
CA LYS A 64 10.92 -2.84 -10.27
C LYS A 64 9.45 -3.05 -10.66
N CYS A 65 8.54 -2.40 -9.91
CA CYS A 65 7.10 -2.38 -10.14
C CYS A 65 6.55 -0.96 -10.03
N ASN A 66 5.42 -0.68 -10.66
CA ASN A 66 4.67 0.56 -10.49
C ASN A 66 3.75 0.42 -9.26
N ILE A 67 3.54 1.48 -8.48
CA ILE A 67 2.59 1.48 -7.37
C ILE A 67 1.52 2.54 -7.63
N TYR A 68 0.27 2.12 -7.67
CA TYR A 68 -0.90 2.99 -7.76
C TYR A 68 -1.60 2.99 -6.41
N VAL A 69 -2.02 4.16 -5.95
CA VAL A 69 -2.69 4.31 -4.65
C VAL A 69 -4.09 4.87 -4.87
N TYR A 70 -5.08 4.19 -4.31
CA TYR A 70 -6.47 4.60 -4.29
C TYR A 70 -6.88 4.92 -2.86
N GLU A 71 -7.65 5.98 -2.65
CA GLU A 71 -8.27 6.30 -1.38
C GLU A 71 -9.74 5.90 -1.43
N LEU A 72 -10.22 5.19 -0.40
CA LEU A 72 -11.64 4.89 -0.25
C LEU A 72 -12.33 6.06 0.44
N LYS A 73 -13.22 6.74 -0.27
CA LYS A 73 -14.07 7.79 0.29
C LYS A 73 -15.48 7.27 0.49
N LEU A 74 -16.04 7.53 1.67
CA LEU A 74 -17.45 7.36 1.94
C LEU A 74 -18.18 8.55 1.34
N ASP A 75 -19.04 8.31 0.35
CA ASP A 75 -19.93 9.34 -0.17
C ASP A 75 -21.00 9.66 0.88
N LEU A 76 -20.77 10.74 1.63
CA LEU A 76 -21.73 11.30 2.57
C LEU A 76 -22.65 12.34 1.90
N GLU A 77 -22.48 12.60 0.61
CA GLU A 77 -23.26 13.59 -0.15
C GLU A 77 -24.39 12.94 -0.93
N SER A 78 -25.36 12.41 -0.19
CA SER A 78 -26.72 12.73 -0.57
C SER A 78 -27.59 12.74 0.67
N GLY A 79 -28.26 13.86 0.91
CA GLY A 79 -29.38 13.97 1.84
C GLY A 79 -30.60 13.17 1.37
N GLN A 80 -30.39 11.91 0.99
CA GLN A 80 -31.41 10.97 0.57
C GLN A 80 -31.72 10.05 1.73
N THR A 81 -32.96 10.16 2.18
CA THR A 81 -33.60 9.35 3.21
C THR A 81 -33.42 7.86 2.91
N SER A 82 -32.68 7.18 3.78
CA SER A 82 -32.94 5.79 4.21
C SER A 82 -33.50 4.85 3.12
N GLN A 83 -32.65 4.39 2.20
CA GLN A 83 -32.67 3.02 1.62
C GLN A 83 -31.65 2.78 0.49
N ASP A 84 -30.92 3.80 0.02
CA ASP A 84 -29.91 3.62 -1.02
C ASP A 84 -28.50 3.45 -0.44
N ARG A 85 -27.79 2.46 -0.97
CA ARG A 85 -26.51 1.93 -0.49
C ARG A 85 -25.46 3.04 -0.39
N GLU A 86 -24.77 3.09 0.74
CA GLU A 86 -23.52 3.85 0.90
C GLU A 86 -22.61 3.58 -0.30
N SER A 87 -22.44 4.58 -1.16
CA SER A 87 -21.64 4.45 -2.37
C SER A 87 -20.19 4.67 -1.97
N THR A 88 -19.47 3.59 -1.65
CA THR A 88 -18.01 3.68 -1.44
C THR A 88 -17.35 3.95 -2.78
N MET A 89 -16.71 5.11 -2.93
CA MET A 89 -15.97 5.46 -4.14
C MET A 89 -14.46 5.35 -3.90
N ALA A 90 -13.74 4.83 -4.89
CA ALA A 90 -12.27 4.77 -4.88
C ALA A 90 -11.70 5.90 -5.74
N GLU A 91 -10.98 6.83 -5.13
CA GLU A 91 -10.31 7.94 -5.83
C GLU A 91 -8.82 7.64 -6.01
N LEU A 92 -8.28 7.91 -7.20
CA LEU A 92 -6.86 7.70 -7.46
C LEU A 92 -6.01 8.81 -6.82
N LEU A 93 -5.35 8.49 -5.72
CA LEU A 93 -4.50 9.40 -4.95
C LEU A 93 -3.10 9.57 -5.56
N ARG A 94 -2.55 8.51 -6.15
CA ARG A 94 -1.20 8.52 -6.75
C ARG A 94 -1.10 7.56 -7.92
N ARG A 95 -0.57 8.05 -9.06
CA ARG A 95 -0.03 7.22 -10.14
C ARG A 95 1.48 7.10 -10.02
N SER A 96 2.01 5.94 -10.38
CA SER A 96 3.45 5.76 -10.52
C SER A 96 3.99 6.66 -11.65
N PRO A 97 5.11 7.37 -11.43
CA PRO A 97 5.87 8.00 -12.52
C PRO A 97 6.77 7.01 -13.27
N CYS A 98 6.91 5.77 -12.78
CA CYS A 98 7.75 4.74 -13.37
C CYS A 98 7.06 4.03 -14.55
N ARG A 99 7.84 3.23 -15.29
CA ARG A 99 7.35 2.41 -16.42
C ARG A 99 7.88 0.97 -16.33
N TYR A 100 7.62 0.34 -15.20
CA TYR A 100 7.92 -1.08 -15.00
C TYR A 100 6.82 -1.96 -15.62
N PRO A 101 7.11 -3.24 -15.93
CA PRO A 101 6.13 -4.15 -16.53
C PRO A 101 4.96 -4.49 -15.59
N ASP A 102 5.21 -4.52 -14.27
CA ASP A 102 4.21 -4.89 -13.27
C ASP A 102 3.66 -3.68 -12.52
N THR A 103 2.39 -3.74 -12.13
CA THR A 103 1.70 -2.68 -11.35
C THR A 103 1.00 -3.27 -10.12
N ILE A 104 1.27 -2.66 -8.97
CA ILE A 104 0.65 -2.93 -7.68
C ILE A 104 -0.39 -1.86 -7.39
N TYR A 105 -1.55 -2.29 -6.89
CA TYR A 105 -2.64 -1.43 -6.48
C TYR A 105 -2.73 -1.48 -4.95
N LEU A 106 -2.64 -0.32 -4.31
CA LEU A 106 -2.79 -0.16 -2.87
C LEU A 106 -4.00 0.70 -2.58
N ASN A 107 -4.77 0.33 -1.57
CA ASN A 107 -5.76 1.20 -0.95
C ASN A 107 -5.10 1.95 0.20
N TYR A 108 -5.43 3.23 0.36
CA TYR A 108 -5.06 4.08 1.47
C TYR A 108 -6.32 4.45 2.26
N PHE A 109 -6.33 4.16 3.56
CA PHE A 109 -7.43 4.48 4.45
C PHE A 109 -6.87 4.78 5.85
N GLU A 110 -7.23 5.93 6.42
CA GLU A 110 -6.83 6.35 7.77
C GLU A 110 -5.32 6.18 8.09
N GLY A 111 -4.45 6.51 7.14
CA GLY A 111 -2.99 6.41 7.34
C GLY A 111 -2.38 5.03 7.05
N HIS A 112 -3.20 4.05 6.66
CA HIS A 112 -2.73 2.69 6.39
C HIS A 112 -2.85 2.31 4.92
N PHE A 113 -1.84 1.59 4.42
CA PHE A 113 -1.92 0.92 3.12
C PHE A 113 -2.46 -0.50 3.29
N SER A 114 -3.37 -0.88 2.40
CA SER A 114 -3.81 -2.26 2.21
C SER A 114 -3.65 -2.67 0.76
N TYR A 115 -3.39 -3.96 0.53
CA TYR A 115 -3.21 -4.51 -0.80
C TYR A 115 -4.57 -4.80 -1.44
N THR A 116 -4.76 -4.37 -2.69
CA THR A 116 -5.91 -4.77 -3.51
C THR A 116 -5.44 -5.68 -4.63
N GLN A 117 -6.10 -6.83 -4.78
CA GLN A 117 -6.01 -7.61 -6.01
C GLN A 117 -6.58 -6.77 -7.16
N ARG A 118 -6.05 -6.98 -8.38
CA ARG A 118 -6.45 -6.26 -9.61
C ARG A 118 -7.96 -5.99 -9.63
N LEU A 119 -8.34 -4.73 -9.81
CA LEU A 119 -9.74 -4.28 -9.88
C LEU A 119 -10.44 -4.74 -11.19
N ASP A 120 -9.68 -5.32 -12.11
CA ASP A 120 -10.06 -5.70 -13.47
C ASP A 120 -10.38 -7.21 -13.62
N LYS A 121 -10.92 -7.86 -12.58
CA LYS A 121 -11.49 -9.21 -12.67
C LYS A 121 -12.90 -9.30 -12.08
#